data_AF-A0A1G0H2F1-F1
#
_entry.id   AF-A0A1G0H2F1-F1
#
_cell.length_a   1.000
_cell.length_b   1.000
_cell.length_c   1.000
_cell.angle_alpha   90.00
_cell.angle_beta   90.00
_cell.angle_gamma   90.00
#
_symmetry.space_group_name_H-M   'P 1'
#
loop_
_entity.id
_entity.type
_entity.pdbx_description
1 polymer ?
#
loop_
_entity_poly.entity_id
_entity_poly.type
_entity_poly.pdbx_seq_one_letter_code
_entity_poly.pdbx_strand_id
1 'polypeptide(L)'
;MIRRFGSMIGVTLLEILLVLGIAAVIIVMSLRYYSAASATSQVNTYLQQIQAIAAAIESVTMTAGSASTTTVQQFLGGSTGVWALPWGGTMQLGALASGTYKITNVKPSAGICSALTQRLKLITSFSVNSSCTTVTYIPGGSASN
;
A
#
# COMPACT_ATOMS: atom_id res chain seq x y z
N MET A 1 -8.79 -16.37 -67.68
CA MET A 1 -9.47 -16.94 -66.50
C MET A 1 -9.21 -16.02 -65.31
N ILE A 2 -10.10 -15.05 -65.09
CA ILE A 2 -9.93 -14.02 -64.05
C ILE A 2 -10.66 -14.52 -62.80
N ARG A 3 -9.90 -14.92 -61.77
CA ARG A 3 -10.45 -15.32 -60.47
C ARG A 3 -11.02 -14.09 -59.78
N ARG A 4 -12.35 -14.03 -59.66
CA ARG A 4 -13.02 -13.04 -58.81
C ARG A 4 -12.70 -13.37 -57.36
N PHE A 5 -12.00 -12.47 -56.68
CA PHE A 5 -11.95 -12.45 -55.22
C PHE A 5 -13.37 -12.20 -54.72
N GLY A 6 -14.05 -13.28 -54.32
CA GLY A 6 -15.36 -13.22 -53.72
C GLY A 6 -15.30 -12.40 -52.44
N SER A 7 -16.10 -11.34 -52.43
CA SER A 7 -16.63 -10.60 -51.29
C SER A 7 -16.31 -11.17 -49.89
N MET A 8 -15.12 -10.88 -49.38
CA MET A 8 -14.83 -10.82 -47.94
C MET A 8 -14.79 -9.36 -47.45
N ILE A 9 -15.38 -8.43 -48.22
CA ILE A 9 -15.47 -6.98 -47.95
C ILE A 9 -16.73 -6.65 -47.12
N GLY A 10 -17.54 -7.68 -46.79
CA GLY A 10 -18.77 -7.58 -46.02
C GLY A 10 -18.67 -8.03 -44.56
N VAL A 11 -17.47 -8.24 -44.00
CA VAL A 11 -17.29 -8.12 -42.54
C VAL A 11 -17.37 -6.62 -42.27
N THR A 12 -18.60 -6.18 -42.00
CA THR A 12 -18.97 -4.77 -42.14
C THR A 12 -18.11 -3.90 -41.21
N LEU A 13 -17.69 -2.73 -41.69
CA LEU A 13 -17.05 -1.68 -40.88
C LEU A 13 -17.82 -1.43 -39.56
N LEU A 14 -19.13 -1.63 -39.59
CA LEU A 14 -20.05 -1.54 -38.48
C LEU A 14 -19.85 -2.64 -37.42
N GLU A 15 -19.58 -3.87 -37.84
CA GLU A 15 -19.31 -5.00 -36.94
C GLU A 15 -17.98 -4.82 -36.20
N ILE A 16 -16.95 -4.34 -36.90
CA ILE A 16 -15.65 -4.01 -36.29
C ILE A 16 -15.79 -2.85 -35.29
N LEU A 17 -16.58 -1.81 -35.63
CA LEU A 17 -16.85 -0.70 -34.71
C LEU A 17 -17.65 -1.14 -33.47
N LEU A 18 -18.59 -2.07 -33.64
CA LEU A 18 -19.37 -2.62 -32.53
C LEU A 18 -18.50 -3.48 -31.60
N VAL A 19 -17.63 -4.33 -32.15
CA VAL A 19 -16.66 -5.12 -31.36
C VAL A 19 -15.67 -4.21 -30.63
N LEU A 20 -15.14 -3.17 -31.29
CA LEU A 20 -14.28 -2.17 -30.66
C LEU A 20 -15.00 -1.43 -29.52
N GLY A 21 -16.27 -1.09 -29.70
CA GLY A 21 -17.08 -0.44 -28.67
C GLY A 21 -17.25 -1.30 -27.41
N ILE A 22 -17.59 -2.58 -27.59
CA ILE A 22 -17.72 -3.52 -26.47
C ILE A 22 -16.36 -3.75 -25.78
N ALA A 23 -15.29 -3.92 -26.56
CA ALA A 23 -13.94 -4.08 -26.03
C ALA A 23 -13.50 -2.88 -25.18
N ALA A 24 -13.78 -1.65 -25.64
CA ALA A 24 -13.44 -0.43 -24.90
C ALA A 24 -14.15 -0.36 -23.54
N VAL A 25 -15.44 -0.71 -23.46
CA VAL A 25 -16.19 -0.72 -22.19
C VAL A 25 -15.60 -1.73 -21.21
N ILE A 26 -15.25 -2.93 -21.68
CA ILE A 26 -14.61 -3.97 -20.85
C ILE A 26 -13.26 -3.49 -20.31
N ILE A 27 -12.44 -2.85 -21.15
CA ILE A 27 -11.13 -2.31 -20.74
C ILE A 27 -11.31 -1.27 -19.62
N VAL A 28 -12.24 -0.32 -19.77
CA VAL A 28 -12.47 0.72 -18.75
C VAL A 28 -12.89 0.13 -17.40
N MET A 29 -13.81 -0.83 -17.40
CA MET A 29 -14.23 -1.50 -16.16
C MET A 29 -13.10 -2.32 -15.54
N SER A 30 -12.28 -2.97 -16.38
CA SER A 30 -11.11 -3.73 -15.94
C SER A 30 -10.07 -2.84 -15.27
N LEU A 31 -9.79 -1.65 -15.83
CA LEU A 31 -8.84 -0.69 -15.25
C LEU A 31 -9.31 -0.17 -13.89
N ARG A 32 -10.61 0.14 -13.76
CA ARG A 32 -11.19 0.56 -12.49
C ARG A 32 -11.09 -0.54 -11.43
N TYR A 33 -11.37 -1.78 -11.81
CA TYR A 33 -11.23 -2.91 -10.88
C TYR A 33 -9.78 -3.16 -10.48
N TYR A 34 -8.85 -3.12 -11.45
CA TYR A 34 -7.43 -3.33 -11.20
C TYR A 34 -6.85 -2.29 -10.24
N SER A 35 -7.21 -1.01 -10.41
CA SER A 35 -6.76 0.07 -9.52
C SER A 35 -7.25 -0.11 -8.07
N ALA A 36 -8.49 -0.58 -7.86
CA ALA A 36 -9.03 -0.85 -6.54
C ALA A 36 -8.39 -2.09 -5.87
N ALA A 37 -8.18 -3.17 -6.63
CA ALA A 37 -7.54 -4.38 -6.15
C ALA A 37 -6.07 -4.13 -5.78
N SER A 38 -5.35 -3.39 -6.62
CA SER A 38 -3.95 -3.01 -6.37
C SER A 38 -3.82 -2.17 -5.10
N ALA A 39 -4.70 -1.17 -4.90
CA ALA A 39 -4.70 -0.37 -3.68
C ALA A 39 -4.91 -1.22 -2.41
N THR A 40 -5.81 -2.21 -2.46
CA THR A 40 -6.06 -3.11 -1.33
C THR A 40 -4.85 -4.01 -1.02
N SER A 41 -4.23 -4.57 -2.06
CA SER A 41 -3.00 -5.38 -1.93
C SER A 41 -1.87 -4.55 -1.30
N GLN A 42 -1.68 -3.32 -1.78
CA GLN A 42 -0.67 -2.39 -1.26
C GLN A 42 -0.90 -2.06 0.23
N VAL A 43 -2.15 -1.79 0.64
CA VAL A 43 -2.48 -1.56 2.05
C VAL A 43 -2.17 -2.78 2.90
N ASN A 44 -2.54 -3.98 2.47
CA ASN A 44 -2.30 -5.20 3.25
C ASN A 44 -0.81 -5.50 3.41
N THR A 45 -0.01 -5.35 2.35
CA THR A 45 1.45 -5.49 2.42
C THR A 45 2.05 -4.47 3.38
N TYR A 46 1.59 -3.23 3.34
CA TYR A 46 2.05 -2.20 4.29
C TYR A 46 1.66 -2.53 5.74
N LEU A 47 0.44 -2.99 5.98
CA LEU A 47 -0.01 -3.41 7.31
C LEU A 47 0.86 -4.55 7.88
N GLN A 48 1.24 -5.52 7.04
CA GLN A 48 2.15 -6.59 7.44
C GLN A 48 3.55 -6.04 7.81
N GLN A 49 4.06 -5.08 7.03
CA GLN A 49 5.35 -4.44 7.32
C GLN A 49 5.33 -3.69 8.66
N ILE A 50 4.32 -2.85 8.92
CA ILE A 50 4.24 -2.10 10.18
C ILE A 50 3.98 -3.00 11.39
N GLN A 51 3.25 -4.11 11.21
CA GLN A 51 3.04 -5.11 12.26
C GLN A 51 4.34 -5.84 12.59
N ALA A 52 5.14 -6.18 11.58
CA ALA A 52 6.48 -6.74 11.81
C ALA A 52 7.39 -5.75 12.54
N ILE A 53 7.32 -4.45 12.21
CA ILE A 53 8.06 -3.39 12.92
C ILE A 53 7.58 -3.28 14.37
N ALA A 54 6.27 -3.26 14.61
CA ALA A 54 5.71 -3.22 15.96
C ALA A 54 6.15 -4.43 16.79
N ALA A 55 6.07 -5.64 16.24
CA ALA A 55 6.54 -6.86 16.90
C ALA A 55 8.05 -6.82 17.20
N ALA A 56 8.86 -6.25 16.30
CA ALA A 56 10.29 -6.05 16.54
C ALA A 56 10.55 -5.03 17.65
N ILE A 57 9.79 -3.92 17.68
CA ILE A 57 9.85 -2.94 18.76
C ILE A 57 9.52 -3.62 20.09
N GLU A 58 8.41 -4.36 20.17
CA GLU A 58 8.00 -5.07 21.38
C GLU A 58 9.08 -6.06 21.84
N SER A 59 9.58 -6.91 20.93
CA SER A 59 10.62 -7.90 21.23
C SER A 59 11.90 -7.27 21.79
N VAL A 60 12.33 -6.14 21.21
CA VAL A 60 13.51 -5.40 21.69
C VAL A 60 13.22 -4.71 23.02
N THR A 61 12.06 -4.07 23.18
CA THR A 61 11.68 -3.42 24.45
C THR A 61 11.57 -4.42 25.60
N MET A 62 11.05 -5.63 25.36
CA MET A 62 10.98 -6.68 26.37
C MET A 62 12.37 -7.15 26.83
N THR A 63 13.35 -7.14 25.94
CA THR A 63 14.71 -7.63 26.23
C THR A 63 15.61 -6.55 26.86
N ALA A 64 15.52 -5.30 26.37
CA ALA A 64 16.44 -4.22 26.72
C ALA A 64 15.79 -3.10 27.57
N GLY A 65 14.50 -3.20 27.89
CA GLY A 65 13.73 -2.17 28.61
C GLY A 65 13.41 -0.91 27.79
N SER A 66 14.13 -0.68 26.68
CA SER A 66 13.88 0.38 25.71
C SER A 66 14.36 -0.06 24.33
N ALA A 67 13.66 0.33 23.26
CA ALA A 67 14.08 0.01 21.91
C ALA A 67 14.62 1.27 21.21
N SER A 68 15.92 1.28 20.88
CA SER A 68 16.46 2.28 19.97
C SER A 68 16.04 1.94 18.54
N THR A 69 15.86 2.94 17.67
CA THR A 69 15.55 2.70 16.26
C THR A 69 16.61 1.84 15.57
N THR A 70 17.88 2.01 15.92
CA THR A 70 19.00 1.21 15.39
C THR A 70 18.89 -0.26 15.79
N THR A 71 18.51 -0.55 17.04
CA THR A 71 18.36 -1.92 17.53
C THR A 71 17.20 -2.64 16.85
N VAL A 72 16.08 -1.93 16.63
CA VAL A 72 14.93 -2.46 15.90
C VAL A 72 15.28 -2.74 14.44
N GLN A 73 16.07 -1.87 13.80
CA GLN A 73 16.54 -2.07 12.43
C GLN A 73 17.45 -3.29 12.32
N GLN A 74 18.39 -3.45 13.26
CA GLN A 74 19.25 -4.64 13.34
C GLN A 74 18.43 -5.92 13.55
N PHE A 75 17.39 -5.88 14.38
CA PHE A 75 16.51 -7.02 14.63
C PHE A 75 15.73 -7.44 13.36
N LEU A 76 15.36 -6.48 12.52
CA LEU A 76 14.67 -6.73 11.24
C LEU A 76 15.62 -7.13 10.09
N GLY A 77 16.92 -7.36 10.37
CA GLY A 77 17.85 -7.95 9.43
C GLY A 77 18.53 -7.00 8.45
N GLY A 78 18.62 -5.69 8.72
CA GLY A 78 19.29 -4.74 7.83
C GLY A 78 19.83 -3.46 8.49
N SER A 79 20.91 -2.89 7.94
CA SER A 79 21.57 -1.66 8.44
C SER A 79 20.93 -0.36 7.93
N THR A 80 19.94 -0.44 7.04
CA THR A 80 19.23 0.72 6.51
C THR A 80 17.78 0.62 6.94
N GLY A 81 17.37 1.40 7.94
CA GLY A 81 15.98 1.55 8.39
C GLY A 81 15.06 2.24 7.38
N VAL A 82 15.13 1.74 6.15
CA VAL A 82 14.53 2.26 4.94
C VAL A 82 13.89 1.07 4.24
N TRP A 83 12.58 0.89 4.42
CA TRP A 83 11.84 -0.20 3.79
C TRP A 83 11.11 0.32 2.55
N ALA A 84 11.04 -0.51 1.50
CA ALA A 84 10.31 -0.14 0.30
C ALA A 84 8.80 -0.13 0.55
N LEU A 85 8.14 0.94 0.10
CA LEU A 85 6.69 1.08 0.20
C LEU A 85 5.99 0.40 -0.99
N PRO A 86 4.82 -0.24 -0.80
CA PRO A 86 4.08 -0.90 -1.89
C PRO A 86 3.59 0.04 -2.99
N TRP A 87 3.44 1.33 -2.68
CA TRP A 87 3.06 2.39 -3.64
C TRP A 87 4.27 3.20 -4.15
N GLY A 88 5.49 2.76 -3.85
CA GLY A 88 6.73 3.44 -4.21
C GLY A 88 7.25 4.39 -3.14
N GLY A 89 8.55 4.66 -3.20
CA GLY A 89 9.28 5.41 -2.18
C GLY A 89 9.71 4.53 -1.01
N THR A 90 10.11 5.18 0.08
CA THR A 90 10.67 4.50 1.25
C THR A 90 9.96 4.89 2.53
N MET A 91 9.97 3.96 3.47
CA MET A 91 9.46 4.08 4.83
C MET A 91 10.65 4.16 5.79
N GLN A 92 10.62 5.08 6.74
CA GLN A 92 11.66 5.29 7.74
C GLN A 92 11.10 5.21 9.15
N LEU A 93 11.82 4.51 10.03
CA LEU A 93 11.51 4.45 11.46
C LEU A 93 12.29 5.54 12.21
N GLY A 94 11.58 6.36 12.96
CA GLY A 94 12.11 7.32 13.92
C GLY A 94 11.58 7.04 15.32
N ALA A 95 12.32 7.45 16.35
CA ALA A 95 11.82 7.48 17.72
C ALA A 95 11.25 8.86 18.05
N LEU A 96 10.20 8.90 18.87
CA LEU A 96 9.73 10.08 19.59
C LEU A 96 10.10 9.95 21.07
N ALA A 97 9.78 10.99 21.85
CA ALA A 97 9.86 10.95 23.30
C ALA A 97 8.97 9.82 23.88
N SER A 98 9.36 9.33 25.06
CA SER A 98 8.54 8.41 25.88
C SER A 98 8.23 7.05 25.24
N GLY A 99 9.17 6.48 24.48
CA GLY A 99 9.02 5.12 23.93
C GLY A 99 7.96 5.01 22.81
N THR A 100 7.57 6.14 22.22
CA THR A 100 6.69 6.18 21.04
C THR A 100 7.52 6.18 19.77
N TYR A 101 7.03 5.55 18.70
CA TYR A 101 7.75 5.43 17.43
C TYR A 101 7.01 6.08 16.29
N LYS A 102 7.76 6.74 15.40
CA LYS A 102 7.28 7.34 14.16
C LYS A 102 7.65 6.47 12.99
N ILE A 103 6.70 6.20 12.13
CA ILE A 103 6.92 5.62 10.82
C ILE A 103 6.61 6.70 9.80
N THR A 104 7.62 7.16 9.06
CA THR A 104 7.50 8.21 8.05
C THR A 104 7.50 7.58 6.67
N ASN A 105 6.51 7.92 5.85
CA ASN A 105 6.29 7.37 4.52
C ASN A 105 6.20 8.48 3.48
N VAL A 106 6.53 8.14 2.24
CA VAL A 106 6.11 8.94 1.08
C VAL A 106 4.58 8.91 0.97
N LYS A 107 3.98 10.09 0.70
CA LYS A 107 2.53 10.28 0.65
C LYS A 107 1.87 9.30 -0.34
N PRO A 108 0.96 8.42 0.12
CA PRO A 108 0.22 7.54 -0.76
C PRO A 108 -0.87 8.29 -1.54
N SER A 109 -1.48 7.62 -2.53
CA SER A 109 -2.67 8.14 -3.20
C SER A 109 -3.85 8.26 -2.23
N ALA A 110 -4.82 9.11 -2.54
CA ALA A 110 -5.96 9.37 -1.66
C ALA A 110 -6.76 8.09 -1.30
N GLY A 111 -6.92 7.17 -2.26
CA GLY A 111 -7.63 5.91 -2.04
C GLY A 111 -6.89 4.93 -1.12
N ILE A 112 -5.56 4.91 -1.18
CA ILE A 112 -4.73 4.11 -0.27
C ILE A 112 -4.78 4.72 1.13
N CYS A 113 -4.65 6.04 1.25
CA CYS A 113 -4.67 6.73 2.53
C CYS A 113 -6.01 6.50 3.27
N SER A 114 -7.15 6.66 2.59
CA SER A 114 -8.46 6.44 3.22
C SER A 114 -8.63 4.99 3.71
N ALA A 115 -8.22 4.01 2.91
CA ALA A 115 -8.24 2.60 3.30
C ALA A 115 -7.30 2.32 4.49
N LEU A 116 -6.11 2.91 4.50
CA LEU A 116 -5.12 2.76 5.55
C LEU A 116 -5.61 3.36 6.88
N THR A 117 -6.17 4.58 6.85
CA THR A 117 -6.78 5.21 8.02
C THR A 117 -7.93 4.39 8.58
N GLN A 118 -8.80 3.85 7.73
CA GLN A 118 -9.91 3.00 8.20
C GLN A 118 -9.40 1.74 8.90
N ARG A 119 -8.34 1.10 8.39
CA ARG A 119 -7.75 -0.11 9.00
C ARG A 119 -6.99 0.21 10.28
N LEU A 120 -6.19 1.27 10.30
CA LEU A 120 -5.42 1.67 11.48
C LEU A 120 -6.28 2.20 12.61
N LYS A 121 -7.42 2.83 12.32
CA LYS A 121 -8.40 3.26 13.35
C LYS A 121 -8.95 2.10 14.19
N LEU A 122 -8.92 0.88 13.65
CA LEU A 122 -9.36 -0.31 14.38
C LEU A 122 -8.30 -0.81 15.37
N ILE A 123 -7.04 -0.37 15.23
CA ILE A 123 -5.92 -0.81 16.05
C ILE A 123 -5.49 0.35 16.94
N THR A 124 -5.79 0.25 18.24
CA THR A 124 -5.54 1.34 19.19
C THR A 124 -4.06 1.67 19.34
N SER A 125 -3.13 0.76 19.08
CA SER A 125 -1.69 1.04 19.19
C SER A 125 -1.12 1.91 18.08
N PHE A 126 -1.90 2.18 17.02
CA PHE A 126 -1.48 3.01 15.88
C PHE A 126 -2.37 4.24 15.72
N SER A 127 -1.74 5.35 15.37
CA SER A 127 -2.41 6.58 14.91
C SER A 127 -1.80 7.05 13.61
N VAL A 128 -2.60 7.63 12.73
CA VAL A 128 -2.14 8.11 11.41
C VAL A 128 -2.54 9.56 11.20
N ASN A 129 -1.62 10.36 10.67
CA ASN A 129 -1.90 11.74 10.28
C ASN A 129 -2.90 11.77 9.10
N SER A 130 -3.67 12.85 8.95
CA SER A 130 -4.60 13.08 7.83
C SER A 130 -3.97 12.96 6.42
N SER A 131 -2.65 13.09 6.30
CA SER A 131 -1.91 12.93 5.04
C SER A 131 -1.32 11.52 4.82
N CYS A 132 -1.47 10.60 5.78
CA CYS A 132 -0.88 9.25 5.77
C CYS A 132 0.65 9.19 5.57
N THR A 133 1.34 10.32 5.75
CA THR A 133 2.80 10.42 5.69
C THR A 133 3.45 9.95 6.98
N THR A 134 2.69 9.95 8.08
CA THR A 134 3.20 9.65 9.42
C THR A 134 2.24 8.71 10.10
N VAL A 135 2.74 7.55 10.50
CA VAL A 135 2.06 6.60 11.38
C VAL A 135 2.82 6.57 12.71
N THR A 136 2.12 6.81 13.80
CA THR A 136 2.67 6.76 15.14
C THR A 136 2.28 5.44 15.79
N TYR A 137 3.24 4.75 16.38
CA TYR A 137 3.05 3.52 17.14
C TYR A 137 3.40 3.73 18.61
N ILE A 138 2.49 3.34 19.50
CA ILE A 138 2.66 3.42 20.95
C ILE A 138 2.69 1.99 21.51
N PRO A 139 3.86 1.46 21.92
CA PRO A 139 3.96 0.13 22.49
C PRO A 139 3.20 0.05 23.82
N GLY A 140 2.36 -0.98 23.97
CA GLY A 140 1.57 -1.21 25.18
C GLY A 140 0.49 -0.15 25.49
N GLY A 141 0.27 0.82 24.60
CA GLY A 141 -0.66 1.94 24.80
C GLY A 141 -1.77 2.01 23.76
N SER A 142 -2.75 2.87 24.04
CA SER A 142 -3.76 3.30 23.07
C SER A 142 -3.39 4.69 22.53
N ALA A 143 -2.97 4.74 21.28
CA ALA A 143 -2.89 5.97 20.49
C ALA A 143 -4.30 6.54 20.33
N SER A 144 -4.52 7.73 20.88
CA SER A 144 -5.73 8.51 20.65
C SER A 144 -5.78 8.90 19.17
N ASN A 145 -6.75 8.31 18.45
CA ASN A 145 -7.08 8.62 17.05
C ASN A 145 -7.88 9.91 16.93
#